data_AF-A0A9D5PZS3-F1
#
_entry.id   AF-A0A9D5PZS3-F1
#
_cell.length_a   1.000
_cell.length_b   1.000
_cell.length_c   1.000
_cell.angle_alpha   90.00
_cell.angle_beta   90.00
_cell.angle_gamma   90.00
#
_symmetry.space_group_name_H-M   'P 1'
#
loop_
_entity.id
_entity.type
_entity.pdbx_description
1 polymer ?
#
loop_
_entity_poly.entity_id
_entity_poly.type
_entity_poly.pdbx_seq_one_letter_code
_entity_poly.pdbx_strand_id
1 'polypeptide(L)' 'MAVFTESDVENAALGWLAGLGYTVRKGQDIAPDSGTPERTGYGDVILPARLHAAVRRLNPDLPPEAHDEA' A
#
# COMPACT_ATOMS: atom_id res chain seq x y z
N MET A 1 -14.13 -31.82 -10.36
CA MET A 1 -14.32 -31.08 -9.09
C MET A 1 -13.58 -29.77 -9.25
N ALA A 2 -14.24 -28.63 -9.12
CA ALA A 2 -13.53 -27.35 -9.18
C ALA A 2 -12.59 -27.26 -7.97
N VAL A 3 -11.30 -27.07 -8.22
CA VAL A 3 -10.32 -26.84 -7.18
C VAL A 3 -10.52 -25.42 -6.69
N PHE A 4 -10.86 -25.26 -5.41
CA PHE A 4 -10.87 -23.97 -4.73
C PHE A 4 -9.46 -23.69 -4.23
N THR A 5 -8.86 -22.58 -4.66
CA THR A 5 -7.45 -22.24 -4.45
C THR A 5 -7.29 -20.97 -3.61
N GLU A 6 -6.09 -20.74 -3.09
CA GLU A 6 -5.72 -19.48 -2.44
C GLU A 6 -5.90 -18.28 -3.39
N SER A 7 -5.64 -18.47 -4.68
CA SER A 7 -5.85 -17.44 -5.70
C SER A 7 -7.33 -17.07 -5.87
N ASP A 8 -8.26 -18.00 -5.68
CA ASP A 8 -9.70 -17.69 -5.72
C ASP A 8 -10.09 -16.77 -4.55
N VAL A 9 -9.58 -17.06 -3.35
CA VAL A 9 -9.79 -16.24 -2.15
C VAL A 9 -9.14 -14.87 -2.31
N GLU A 10 -7.90 -14.81 -2.79
CA GLU A 10 -7.17 -13.57 -3.03
C GLU A 10 -7.93 -12.66 -4.00
N ASN A 11 -8.36 -13.19 -5.15
CA ASN A 11 -9.10 -12.42 -6.15
C ASN A 11 -10.44 -11.89 -5.61
N ALA A 12 -11.16 -12.70 -4.83
CA ALA A 12 -12.39 -12.25 -4.18
C ALA A 12 -12.13 -11.10 -3.20
N ALA A 13 -11.10 -11.21 -2.35
CA ALA A 13 -10.71 -10.19 -1.40
C ALA A 13 -10.27 -8.87 -2.08
N LEU A 14 -9.46 -8.96 -3.14
CA LEU A 14 -9.07 -7.80 -3.94
C LEU A 14 -10.29 -7.13 -4.58
N GLY A 15 -11.26 -7.90 -5.05
CA GLY A 15 -12.53 -7.39 -5.58
C GLY A 15 -13.34 -6.61 -4.54
N TRP A 16 -13.45 -7.13 -3.31
CA TRP A 16 -14.14 -6.44 -2.22
C TRP A 16 -13.45 -5.13 -1.83
N LEU A 17 -12.13 -5.14 -1.70
CA LEU A 17 -11.34 -3.95 -1.38
C LEU A 17 -11.46 -2.89 -2.49
N ALA A 18 -11.40 -3.31 -3.76
CA ALA A 18 -11.63 -2.41 -4.89
C ALA A 18 -13.03 -1.79 -4.85
N GLY A 19 -14.06 -2.57 -4.49
CA GLY A 19 -15.44 -2.07 -4.29
C GLY A 19 -15.57 -1.04 -3.16
N LEU A 20 -14.68 -1.06 -2.17
CA LEU A 20 -14.59 -0.06 -1.10
C LEU A 20 -13.74 1.17 -1.48
N GLY A 21 -13.19 1.22 -2.71
CA GLY A 21 -12.36 2.31 -3.20
C GLY A 21 -10.86 2.15 -2.97
N TYR A 22 -10.40 0.97 -2.52
CA TYR A 22 -8.96 0.71 -2.41
C TYR A 22 -8.34 0.44 -3.78
N THR A 23 -7.21 1.08 -4.06
CA THR A 23 -6.44 0.79 -5.27
C THR A 23 -5.60 -0.47 -5.09
N VAL A 24 -5.86 -1.49 -5.91
CA VAL A 24 -5.04 -2.72 -5.96
C VAL A 24 -3.76 -2.46 -6.75
N ARG A 25 -2.61 -2.85 -6.21
CA ARG A 25 -1.29 -2.75 -6.86
C ARG A 25 -0.55 -4.06 -6.68
N LYS A 26 0.21 -4.49 -7.69
CA LYS A 26 1.07 -5.67 -7.57
C LYS A 26 2.36 -5.30 -6.83
N GLY A 27 2.83 -6.19 -5.96
CA GLY A 27 4.07 -5.97 -5.21
C GLY A 27 5.29 -5.69 -6.10
N GLN A 28 5.36 -6.35 -7.26
CA GLN A 28 6.42 -6.14 -8.25
C GLN A 28 6.45 -4.72 -8.84
N ASP A 29 5.30 -4.03 -8.91
CA ASP A 29 5.22 -2.69 -9.51
C ASP A 29 5.79 -1.62 -8.58
N ILE A 30 5.97 -1.95 -7.30
CA ILE A 30 6.47 -1.07 -6.23
C ILE A 30 7.75 -1.60 -5.57
N ALA A 31 8.31 -2.67 -6.10
CA ALA A 31 9.51 -3.32 -5.58
C ALA A 31 10.75 -2.41 -5.69
N PRO A 32 11.80 -2.63 -4.89
CA PRO A 32 13.00 -1.76 -4.89
C PRO A 32 13.71 -1.66 -6.25
N ASP A 33 13.60 -2.70 -7.07
CA ASP A 33 14.17 -2.86 -8.40
C ASP A 33 13.17 -2.57 -9.53
N SER A 34 11.97 -2.08 -9.21
CA SER A 34 10.96 -1.70 -10.19
C SER A 34 11.25 -0.34 -10.83
N GLY A 35 10.55 -0.02 -11.92
CA GLY A 35 10.63 1.30 -12.55
C GLY A 35 9.99 2.44 -11.73
N THR A 36 9.17 2.10 -10.74
CA THR A 36 8.51 3.05 -9.82
C THR A 36 8.60 2.52 -8.39
N PRO A 37 9.80 2.44 -7.82
CA PRO A 37 10.01 1.80 -6.52
C PRO A 37 9.35 2.65 -5.42
N GLU A 38 8.55 2.00 -4.58
CA GLU A 38 8.04 2.61 -3.35
C GLU A 38 8.62 1.96 -2.10
N ARG A 39 9.15 0.74 -2.26
CA ARG A 39 9.93 0.03 -1.24
C ARG A 39 11.42 0.30 -1.43
N THR A 40 12.13 0.35 -0.31
CA THR A 40 13.60 0.40 -0.29
C THR A 40 14.19 -1.01 -0.19
N GLY A 41 13.45 -1.94 0.44
CA GLY A 41 13.79 -3.34 0.55
C GLY A 41 12.57 -4.25 0.45
N TYR A 42 12.79 -5.53 0.11
CA TYR A 42 11.72 -6.54 0.06
C TYR A 42 11.12 -6.85 1.44
N GLY A 43 11.85 -6.55 2.52
CA GLY A 43 11.40 -6.72 3.90
C GLY A 43 10.56 -5.54 4.44
N ASP A 44 10.38 -4.47 3.66
CA ASP A 44 9.66 -3.29 4.11
C ASP A 44 8.16 -3.61 4.30
N VAL A 45 7.69 -3.43 5.54
CA VAL A 45 6.29 -3.65 5.92
C VAL A 45 5.42 -2.40 5.76
N ILE A 46 6.05 -1.23 5.60
CA ILE A 46 5.41 0.06 5.34
C ILE A 46 5.97 0.70 4.06
N LEU A 47 5.25 1.69 3.52
CA LEU A 47 5.70 2.52 2.41
C LEU A 47 5.91 3.96 2.92
N PRO A 48 7.15 4.36 3.29
CA PRO A 48 7.40 5.60 4.03
C PRO A 48 6.85 6.85 3.33
N ALA A 49 7.08 6.98 2.02
CA ALA A 49 6.59 8.13 1.26
C ALA A 49 5.06 8.25 1.28
N ARG A 50 4.34 7.13 1.18
CA ARG A 50 2.87 7.12 1.28
C ARG A 50 2.40 7.45 2.69
N LEU A 51 3.08 6.91 3.70
CA LEU A 51 2.75 7.15 5.10
C LEU A 51 2.89 8.65 5.42
N HIS A 52 4.04 9.27 5.14
CA HIS A 52 4.23 10.70 5.37
C HIS A 52 3.23 11.55 4.58
N ALA A 53 2.96 11.23 3.32
CA ALA A 53 1.94 11.93 2.54
C ALA A 53 0.54 11.82 3.16
N ALA A 54 0.19 10.66 3.71
CA ALA A 54 -1.08 10.46 4.40
C ALA A 54 -1.14 11.23 5.73
N VAL A 55 -0.08 11.20 6.55
CA VAL A 55 0.02 11.95 7.81
C VAL A 55 -0.18 13.44 7.57
N ARG A 56 0.53 14.01 6.58
CA ARG A 56 0.39 15.42 6.20
C ARG A 56 -1.01 15.77 5.71
N ARG A 57 -1.61 14.91 4.87
CA ARG A 57 -2.96 15.12 4.32
C ARG A 57 -4.04 15.06 5.39
N LEU A 58 -3.89 14.19 6.39
CA LEU A 58 -4.86 14.03 7.47
C LEU A 58 -4.72 15.10 8.56
N ASN A 59 -3.54 15.70 8.71
CA ASN A 59 -3.24 16.65 9.76
C ASN A 59 -2.70 17.99 9.21
N PRO A 60 -3.46 18.70 8.36
CA PRO A 60 -2.97 19.91 7.69
C PRO A 60 -2.62 21.06 8.64
N ASP A 61 -3.21 21.10 9.82
CA ASP A 61 -3.06 22.19 10.80
C ASP A 61 -1.90 21.96 11.78
N LEU A 62 -1.27 20.79 11.75
CA LEU A 62 -0.11 20.50 12.60
C LEU A 62 1.15 21.14 12.00
N PRO A 63 2.08 21.59 12.86
CA PRO A 63 3.37 22.09 12.42
C PRO A 63 4.17 20.97 11.73
N PRO A 64 5.03 21.28 10.74
CA PRO A 64 5.76 20.28 9.96
C PRO A 64 6.53 19.28 10.82
N GLU A 65 7.11 19.73 11.93
CA GLU A 65 7.90 18.90 12.84
C GLU A 65 7.05 17.77 13.45
N ALA A 66 5.77 18.03 13.71
CA ALA A 66 4.86 17.02 14.24
C ALA A 66 4.46 15.94 13.21
N HIS A 67 4.68 16.17 11.91
CA HIS A 67 4.45 15.14 10.88
C HIS A 67 5.58 14.12 10.80
N ASP A 68 6.78 14.48 11.26
CA ASP A 68 7.97 13.62 11.22
C ASP A 68 8.08 12.69 12.44
N GLU A 69 7.26 12.91 13.48
CA GLU A 69 7.18 12.04 14.68
C GLU A 69 6.31 10.78 14.47
N ALA A 70 5.71 10.61 13.30
CA ALA A 70 4.78 9.52 12.97
C ALA A 70 5.44 8.19 12.57
#